data_AF-A0A9N9PPN8-F1
#
_entry.id   AF-A0A9N9PPN8-F1
#
_cell.length_a   1.000
_cell.length_b   1.000
_cell.length_c   1.000
_cell.angle_alpha   90.00
_cell.angle_beta   90.00
_cell.angle_gamma   90.00
#
_symmetry.space_group_name_H-M   'P 1'
#
loop_
_entity.id
_entity.type
_entity.pdbx_description
1 polymer ?
#
loop_
_entity_poly.entity_id
_entity_poly.type
_entity_poly.pdbx_seq_one_letter_code
_entity_poly.pdbx_strand_id
1 'polypeptide(L)'
;MPTTNTIVLATVGTLATGILGAPSKPQIASASLPTTPLAPTIHHDARPRVPFRSCDYTRQLTSKSAIYFDHRRRTDPNFRKSLKKEVKKQARAAREQAELDQKREREFVKIRVAEAKEDGFPHDSDEKESYFMVEVEKGERLQADGSNFEAALCFYKALKVYPSPADLITIYDKTVSKPVLDLLAEMIAADEELQVGPFAGSASDSGIAGVPLD
;
A
#
# COMPACT_ATOMS: atom_id res chain seq x y z
N MET A 1 54.22 -2.61 -5.49
CA MET A 1 53.42 -3.76 -5.02
C MET A 1 53.29 -3.62 -3.50
N PRO A 2 52.09 -3.36 -2.97
CA PRO A 2 51.82 -2.93 -1.58
C PRO A 2 51.96 -4.10 -0.58
N THR A 3 52.66 -3.97 0.54
CA THR A 3 52.31 -3.39 1.88
C THR A 3 51.20 -4.11 2.65
N THR A 4 51.67 -4.98 3.56
CA THR A 4 51.22 -5.30 4.93
C THR A 4 49.78 -4.97 5.37
N ASN A 5 49.01 -6.01 5.69
CA ASN A 5 47.72 -5.95 6.37
C ASN A 5 47.89 -5.57 7.85
N THR A 6 47.15 -4.56 8.31
CA THR A 6 47.03 -4.17 9.73
C THR A 6 45.63 -4.52 10.23
N ILE A 7 45.58 -5.34 11.29
CA ILE A 7 44.40 -5.66 12.09
C ILE A 7 44.39 -4.72 13.30
N VAL A 8 43.33 -3.94 13.53
CA VAL A 8 43.07 -3.28 14.82
C VAL A 8 41.58 -3.28 15.15
N LEU A 9 41.27 -4.09 16.15
CA LEU A 9 40.38 -3.91 17.30
C LEU A 9 38.96 -3.31 17.17
N ALA A 10 38.05 -4.07 17.75
CA ALA A 10 36.68 -3.75 18.11
C ALA A 10 36.56 -2.60 19.13
N THR A 11 35.48 -1.83 19.01
CA THR A 11 34.88 -1.08 20.11
C THR A 11 33.36 -1.29 20.13
N VAL A 12 32.93 -1.79 21.27
CA VAL A 12 31.55 -2.02 21.71
C VAL A 12 30.92 -0.70 22.17
N GLY A 13 29.64 -0.53 21.89
CA GLY A 13 28.72 0.19 22.78
C GLY A 13 28.24 1.55 22.28
N THR A 14 26.92 1.70 22.11
CA THR A 14 26.06 2.53 22.97
C THR A 14 24.61 2.44 22.48
N LEU A 15 23.73 1.87 23.32
CA LEU A 15 22.28 1.91 23.16
C LEU A 15 21.78 3.29 23.59
N ALA A 16 21.14 4.02 22.68
CA ALA A 16 20.39 5.24 23.00
C ALA A 16 18.90 5.01 22.74
N THR A 17 18.14 5.33 23.77
CA THR A 17 16.73 5.01 24.02
C THR A 17 15.82 6.15 23.56
N GLY A 18 14.72 5.82 22.87
CA GLY A 18 13.44 6.54 22.97
C GLY A 18 13.22 7.76 22.08
N ILE A 19 12.12 7.73 21.29
CA ILE A 19 10.94 8.61 21.44
C ILE A 19 9.86 8.11 20.46
N LEU A 20 8.67 7.82 21.01
CA LEU A 20 7.46 7.45 20.28
C LEU A 20 6.98 8.62 19.40
N GLY A 21 7.04 8.45 18.08
CA GLY A 21 6.27 9.24 17.12
C GLY A 21 5.09 8.40 16.60
N ALA A 22 3.87 8.81 16.91
CA ALA A 22 2.65 8.17 16.44
C ALA A 22 2.33 8.61 14.99
N PRO A 23 2.08 7.69 14.04
CA PRO A 23 1.46 8.06 12.78
C PRO A 23 -0.07 7.98 12.85
N SER A 24 -0.68 9.10 12.49
CA SER A 24 -2.08 9.33 12.19
C SER A 24 -2.69 8.30 11.22
N LYS A 25 -3.89 7.82 11.53
CA LYS A 25 -4.71 7.00 10.63
C LYS A 25 -5.24 7.82 9.44
N PRO A 26 -5.21 7.29 8.21
CA PRO A 26 -5.96 7.86 7.09
C PRO A 26 -7.46 7.52 7.19
N GLN A 27 -8.28 8.52 6.85
CA GLN A 27 -9.73 8.45 6.69
C GLN A 27 -10.08 7.48 5.56
N ILE A 28 -10.86 6.43 5.85
CA ILE A 28 -11.47 5.60 4.83
C ILE A 28 -12.82 6.21 4.46
N ALA A 29 -12.98 6.37 3.15
CA ALA A 29 -14.07 6.97 2.44
C ALA A 29 -15.44 6.41 2.82
N SER A 30 -16.39 7.34 2.90
CA SER A 30 -17.82 7.15 2.98
C SER A 30 -18.37 6.43 1.75
N ALA A 31 -18.88 5.22 1.93
CA ALA A 31 -19.72 4.55 0.96
C ALA A 31 -21.10 5.23 0.93
N SER A 32 -21.45 5.79 -0.21
CA SER A 32 -22.74 6.36 -0.58
C SER A 32 -23.82 5.28 -0.65
N LEU A 33 -24.90 5.44 0.12
CA LEU A 33 -26.14 4.67 -0.04
C LEU A 33 -27.13 5.43 -0.96
N PRO A 34 -27.99 4.70 -1.69
CA PRO A 34 -28.88 5.25 -2.71
C PRO A 34 -30.06 6.04 -2.12
N THR A 35 -30.32 7.19 -2.76
CA THR A 35 -31.47 8.06 -2.57
C THR A 35 -32.77 7.36 -3.00
N THR A 36 -33.77 7.37 -2.12
CA THR A 36 -35.19 7.23 -2.49
C THR A 36 -36.01 8.37 -1.89
N PRO A 37 -37.10 8.82 -2.57
CA PRO A 37 -37.61 10.17 -2.42
C PRO A 37 -38.87 10.29 -1.54
N LEU A 38 -38.93 11.45 -0.88
CA LEU A 38 -40.09 12.33 -0.66
C LEU A 38 -41.37 11.75 -0.01
N ALA A 39 -41.60 12.17 1.24
CA ALA A 39 -42.92 12.35 1.85
C ALA A 39 -42.91 13.61 2.76
N PRO A 40 -44.06 14.25 3.00
CA PRO A 40 -44.19 15.71 2.93
C PRO A 40 -44.03 16.46 4.25
N THR A 41 -43.75 17.75 4.08
CA THR A 41 -43.66 18.80 5.10
C THR A 41 -44.96 18.91 5.91
N ILE A 42 -44.86 18.70 7.23
CA ILE A 42 -45.85 19.16 8.21
C ILE A 42 -45.17 20.17 9.12
N HIS A 43 -45.81 21.34 9.19
CA HIS A 43 -45.45 22.48 10.03
C HIS A 43 -45.53 22.16 11.54
N HIS A 44 -44.62 22.80 12.28
CA HIS A 44 -44.69 23.24 13.68
C HIS A 44 -45.57 22.46 14.66
N ASP A 45 -44.97 21.76 15.64
CA ASP A 45 -44.87 22.22 17.03
C ASP A 45 -44.02 21.25 17.90
N ALA A 46 -43.53 21.76 19.03
CA ALA A 46 -43.02 21.04 20.21
C ALA A 46 -41.71 20.22 20.11
N ARG A 47 -40.67 20.69 20.83
CA ARG A 47 -39.50 19.90 21.22
C ARG A 47 -39.93 18.67 22.05
N PRO A 48 -39.68 17.42 21.63
CA PRO A 48 -39.67 16.30 22.54
C PRO A 48 -38.26 16.15 23.11
N ARG A 49 -38.13 16.24 24.45
CA ARG A 49 -36.99 15.64 25.14
C ARG A 49 -37.07 14.13 24.90
N VAL A 50 -36.30 13.63 23.93
CA VAL A 50 -36.09 12.19 23.81
C VAL A 50 -35.17 11.74 24.95
N PRO A 51 -35.55 10.70 25.72
CA PRO A 51 -34.62 10.07 26.64
C PRO A 51 -33.51 9.40 25.82
N PHE A 52 -32.29 9.85 26.04
CA PHE A 52 -31.04 9.25 25.58
C PHE A 52 -30.89 7.86 26.24
N ARG A 53 -31.53 6.83 25.71
CA ARG A 53 -31.35 5.43 26.17
C ARG A 53 -31.48 4.45 25.01
N SER A 54 -30.41 4.34 24.23
CA SER A 54 -30.18 3.19 23.35
C SER A 54 -28.71 2.75 23.25
N CYS A 55 -27.79 3.30 24.07
CA CYS A 55 -26.36 2.97 24.04
C CYS A 55 -25.81 2.23 25.27
N ASP A 56 -26.65 1.67 26.15
CA ASP A 56 -26.17 0.98 27.35
C ASP A 56 -26.07 -0.55 27.20
N TYR A 57 -26.73 -1.15 26.21
CA TYR A 57 -26.75 -2.62 26.07
C TYR A 57 -25.42 -3.16 25.52
N THR A 58 -24.86 -2.54 24.47
CA THR A 58 -23.57 -2.95 23.89
C THR A 58 -22.38 -2.69 24.85
N ARG A 59 -22.46 -1.68 25.73
CA ARG A 59 -21.45 -1.39 26.74
C ARG A 59 -21.51 -2.33 27.95
N GLN A 60 -22.70 -2.77 28.38
CA GLN A 60 -22.84 -3.73 29.49
C GLN A 60 -22.45 -5.16 29.07
N LEU A 61 -22.78 -5.59 27.85
CA LEU A 61 -22.42 -6.94 27.36
C LEU A 61 -20.90 -7.14 27.21
N THR A 62 -20.17 -6.10 26.78
CA THR A 62 -18.69 -6.17 26.68
C THR A 62 -18.02 -6.29 28.05
N SER A 63 -18.55 -5.63 29.09
CA SER A 63 -18.00 -5.69 30.45
C SER A 63 -18.11 -7.08 31.08
N LYS A 64 -19.25 -7.77 30.93
CA LYS A 64 -19.46 -9.13 31.44
C LYS A 64 -18.53 -10.13 30.76
N SER A 65 -18.39 -10.02 29.43
CA SER A 65 -17.45 -10.83 28.65
C SER A 65 -16.00 -10.54 29.02
N ALA A 66 -15.64 -9.28 29.28
CA ALA A 66 -14.30 -8.88 29.69
C ALA A 66 -13.93 -9.42 31.09
N ILE A 67 -14.84 -9.35 32.06
CA ILE A 67 -14.65 -9.89 33.42
C ILE A 67 -14.48 -11.43 33.36
N TYR A 68 -15.35 -12.12 32.62
CA TYR A 68 -15.26 -13.57 32.43
C TYR A 68 -13.95 -13.99 31.73
N PHE A 69 -13.55 -13.26 30.68
CA PHE A 69 -12.32 -13.49 29.94
C PHE A 69 -11.07 -13.31 30.82
N ASP A 70 -11.02 -12.23 31.62
CA ASP A 70 -9.89 -11.99 32.54
C ASP A 70 -9.81 -13.06 33.64
N HIS A 71 -10.95 -13.47 34.21
CA HIS A 71 -11.02 -14.57 35.17
C HIS A 71 -10.50 -15.88 34.55
N ARG A 72 -11.01 -16.29 33.37
CA ARG A 72 -10.56 -17.52 32.70
C ARG A 72 -9.10 -17.48 32.28
N ARG A 73 -8.60 -16.32 31.85
CA ARG A 73 -7.19 -16.16 31.49
C ARG A 73 -6.25 -16.35 32.68
N ARG A 74 -6.68 -15.99 33.89
CA ARG A 74 -5.88 -16.15 35.12
C ARG A 74 -5.99 -17.56 35.71
N THR A 75 -7.17 -18.16 35.66
CA THR A 75 -7.48 -19.40 36.39
C THR A 75 -7.31 -20.68 35.54
N ASP A 76 -7.50 -20.63 34.22
CA ASP A 76 -7.51 -21.82 33.35
C ASP A 76 -6.26 -21.88 32.43
N PRO A 77 -5.34 -22.86 32.64
CA PRO A 77 -4.14 -22.99 31.83
C PRO A 77 -4.43 -23.44 30.39
N ASN A 78 -5.50 -24.20 30.16
CA ASN A 78 -5.89 -24.64 28.81
C ASN A 78 -6.44 -23.47 28.00
N PHE A 79 -7.23 -22.60 28.62
CA PHE A 79 -7.71 -21.36 28.01
C PHE A 79 -6.56 -20.42 27.62
N ARG A 80 -5.51 -20.30 28.43
CA ARG A 80 -4.30 -19.55 28.04
C ARG A 80 -3.59 -20.15 26.83
N LYS A 81 -3.47 -21.48 26.77
CA LYS A 81 -2.83 -22.17 25.64
C LYS A 81 -3.65 -21.98 24.36
N SER A 82 -4.98 -22.06 24.43
CA SER A 82 -5.84 -21.81 23.26
C SER A 82 -5.74 -20.37 22.77
N LEU A 83 -5.67 -19.37 23.66
CA LEU A 83 -5.44 -17.96 23.28
C LEU A 83 -4.11 -17.77 22.55
N LYS A 84 -3.01 -18.34 23.05
CA LYS A 84 -1.71 -18.27 22.36
C LYS A 84 -1.76 -18.91 20.98
N LYS A 85 -2.44 -20.06 20.86
CA LYS A 85 -2.64 -20.76 19.58
C LYS A 85 -3.45 -19.91 18.60
N GLU A 86 -4.51 -19.26 19.07
CA GLU A 86 -5.37 -18.42 18.24
C GLU A 86 -4.64 -17.15 17.77
N VAL A 87 -3.90 -16.46 18.65
CA VAL A 87 -3.06 -15.31 18.25
C VAL A 87 -2.02 -15.72 17.21
N LYS A 88 -1.35 -16.86 17.39
CA LYS A 88 -0.39 -17.38 16.39
C LYS A 88 -1.08 -17.70 15.06
N LYS A 89 -2.29 -18.29 15.11
CA LYS A 89 -3.09 -18.61 13.92
C LYS A 89 -3.52 -17.33 13.18
N GLN A 90 -4.00 -16.32 13.90
CA GLN A 90 -4.39 -15.02 13.33
C GLN A 90 -3.18 -14.29 12.74
N ALA A 91 -2.03 -14.30 13.42
CA ALA A 91 -0.80 -13.72 12.89
C ALA A 91 -0.33 -14.43 11.60
N ARG A 92 -0.45 -15.76 11.55
CA ARG A 92 -0.15 -16.53 10.33
C ARG A 92 -1.14 -16.21 9.21
N ALA A 93 -2.44 -16.18 9.50
CA ALA A 93 -3.47 -15.87 8.53
C ALA A 93 -3.34 -14.43 7.98
N ALA A 94 -2.97 -13.46 8.83
CA ALA A 94 -2.73 -12.08 8.40
C ALA A 94 -1.52 -11.97 7.46
N ARG A 95 -0.45 -12.72 7.73
CA ARG A 95 0.73 -12.79 6.84
C ARG A 95 0.38 -13.43 5.51
N GLU A 96 -0.29 -14.58 5.54
CA GLU A 96 -0.73 -15.28 4.33
C GLU A 96 -1.68 -14.42 3.48
N GLN A 97 -2.61 -13.71 4.12
CA GLN A 97 -3.49 -12.76 3.42
C GLN A 97 -2.69 -11.62 2.79
N ALA A 98 -1.73 -11.04 3.51
CA ALA A 98 -0.87 -9.98 2.97
C ALA A 98 -0.03 -10.45 1.77
N GLU A 99 0.50 -11.68 1.81
CA GLU A 99 1.22 -12.27 0.68
C GLU A 99 0.31 -12.53 -0.52
N LEU A 100 -0.93 -12.99 -0.29
CA LEU A 100 -1.93 -13.16 -1.36
C LEU A 100 -2.34 -11.82 -1.96
N ASP A 101 -2.52 -10.79 -1.13
CA ASP A 101 -2.86 -9.44 -1.59
C ASP A 101 -1.74 -8.87 -2.46
N GLN A 102 -0.49 -9.00 -2.04
CA GLN A 102 0.68 -8.60 -2.86
C GLN A 102 0.77 -9.37 -4.17
N LYS A 103 0.49 -10.68 -4.17
CA LYS A 103 0.46 -11.47 -5.41
C LYS A 103 -0.64 -11.00 -6.35
N ARG A 104 -1.85 -10.76 -5.83
CA ARG A 104 -2.98 -10.25 -6.63
C ARG A 104 -2.68 -8.89 -7.22
N GLU A 105 -2.04 -8.00 -6.47
CA GLU A 105 -1.63 -6.69 -6.95
C GLU A 105 -0.61 -6.82 -8.10
N ARG A 106 0.43 -7.63 -7.93
CA ARG A 106 1.41 -7.89 -9.00
C ARG A 106 0.80 -8.55 -10.24
N GLU A 107 -0.13 -9.48 -10.06
CA GLU A 107 -0.88 -10.08 -11.17
C GLU A 107 -1.74 -9.05 -11.89
N PHE A 108 -2.40 -8.16 -11.15
CA PHE A 108 -3.17 -7.06 -11.71
C PHE A 108 -2.28 -6.10 -12.52
N VAL A 109 -1.09 -5.73 -12.01
CA VAL A 109 -0.12 -4.92 -12.76
C VAL A 109 0.26 -5.61 -14.07
N LYS A 110 0.59 -6.91 -14.01
CA LYS A 110 0.97 -7.70 -15.20
C LYS A 110 -0.13 -7.73 -16.26
N ILE A 111 -1.38 -7.94 -15.85
CA ILE A 111 -2.52 -7.97 -16.78
C ILE A 111 -2.65 -6.62 -17.48
N ARG A 112 -2.59 -5.50 -16.74
CA ARG A 112 -2.72 -4.16 -17.33
C ARG A 112 -1.55 -3.79 -18.24
N VAL A 113 -0.34 -4.22 -17.91
CA VAL A 113 0.83 -4.06 -18.78
C VAL A 113 0.67 -4.88 -20.07
N ALA A 114 0.16 -6.12 -19.96
CA ALA A 114 -0.11 -6.95 -21.13
C ALA A 114 -1.18 -6.33 -22.05
N GLU A 115 -2.29 -5.86 -21.48
CA GLU A 115 -3.34 -5.13 -22.22
C GLU A 115 -2.75 -3.92 -22.96
N ALA A 116 -1.92 -3.11 -22.28
CA ALA A 116 -1.25 -1.98 -22.91
C ALA A 116 -0.29 -2.36 -24.04
N LYS A 117 0.28 -3.57 -24.03
CA LYS A 117 1.11 -4.10 -25.12
C LYS A 117 0.26 -4.63 -26.27
N GLU A 118 -0.89 -5.23 -25.98
CA GLU A 118 -1.84 -5.72 -26.98
C GLU A 118 -2.48 -4.58 -27.78
N ASP A 119 -2.74 -3.43 -27.14
CA ASP A 119 -3.20 -2.20 -27.83
C ASP A 119 -2.25 -1.76 -28.97
N GLY A 120 -0.96 -2.12 -28.86
CA GLY A 120 0.07 -1.78 -29.83
C GLY A 120 0.60 -0.35 -29.68
N PHE A 121 1.77 -0.11 -30.26
CA PHE A 121 2.45 1.19 -30.24
C PHE A 121 2.65 1.72 -31.67
N PRO A 122 2.58 3.04 -31.87
CA PRO A 122 2.86 3.65 -33.17
C PRO A 122 4.28 3.31 -33.61
N HIS A 123 4.48 3.11 -34.92
CA HIS A 123 5.79 2.75 -35.48
C HIS A 123 6.54 3.96 -36.03
N ASP A 124 5.80 4.93 -36.60
CA ASP A 124 6.35 6.14 -37.21
C ASP A 124 6.86 7.13 -36.17
N SER A 125 7.95 7.83 -36.49
CA SER A 125 8.61 8.76 -35.56
C SER A 125 7.69 9.91 -35.15
N ASP A 126 6.96 10.49 -36.10
CA ASP A 126 6.05 11.61 -35.86
C ASP A 126 4.87 11.18 -34.99
N GLU A 127 4.32 9.98 -35.25
CA GLU A 127 3.24 9.42 -34.45
C GLU A 127 3.71 9.08 -33.03
N LYS A 128 4.92 8.52 -32.87
CA LYS A 128 5.53 8.25 -31.55
C LYS A 128 5.69 9.52 -30.73
N GLU A 129 6.15 10.62 -31.33
CA GLU A 129 6.29 11.90 -30.62
C GLU A 129 4.92 12.41 -30.16
N SER A 130 3.90 12.36 -31.04
CA SER A 130 2.55 12.78 -30.67
C SER A 130 1.95 11.92 -29.54
N TYR A 131 2.13 10.59 -29.62
CA TYR A 131 1.66 9.64 -28.61
C TYR A 131 2.36 9.87 -27.27
N PHE A 132 3.68 10.08 -27.29
CA PHE A 132 4.46 10.41 -26.11
C PHE A 132 3.91 11.65 -25.39
N MET A 133 3.65 12.73 -26.11
CA MET A 133 3.14 13.98 -25.52
C MET A 133 1.76 13.79 -24.90
N VAL A 134 0.86 13.05 -25.58
CA VAL A 134 -0.48 12.76 -25.08
C VAL A 134 -0.44 11.92 -23.80
N GLU A 135 0.39 10.88 -23.77
CA GLU A 135 0.50 10.00 -22.60
C GLU A 135 1.17 10.70 -21.42
N VAL A 136 2.21 11.53 -21.63
CA VAL A 136 2.83 12.31 -20.55
C VAL A 136 1.82 13.30 -19.96
N GLU A 137 1.12 14.07 -20.80
CA GLU A 137 0.11 15.02 -20.34
C GLU A 137 -1.02 14.32 -19.57
N LYS A 138 -1.45 13.14 -20.04
CA LYS A 138 -2.44 12.32 -19.35
C LYS A 138 -1.93 11.78 -18.02
N GLY A 139 -0.70 11.30 -17.96
CA GLY A 139 -0.05 10.82 -16.74
C GLY A 139 0.08 11.91 -15.68
N GLU A 140 0.45 13.13 -16.08
CA GLU A 140 0.54 14.28 -15.19
C GLU A 140 -0.83 14.69 -14.61
N ARG A 141 -1.88 14.71 -15.43
CA ARG A 141 -3.25 14.95 -14.95
C ARG A 141 -3.70 13.90 -13.94
N LEU A 142 -3.51 12.61 -14.27
CA LEU A 142 -3.90 11.50 -13.38
C LEU A 142 -3.10 11.50 -12.07
N GLN A 143 -1.84 11.93 -12.11
CA GLN A 143 -1.04 12.12 -10.91
C GLN A 143 -1.61 13.25 -10.02
N ALA A 144 -2.05 14.35 -10.63
CA ALA A 144 -2.69 15.45 -9.90
C ALA A 144 -4.02 15.01 -9.25
N ASP A 145 -4.76 14.10 -9.90
CA ASP A 145 -6.02 13.54 -9.39
C ASP A 145 -5.81 12.46 -8.30
N GLY A 146 -4.57 11.99 -8.11
CA GLY A 146 -4.22 10.96 -7.12
C GLY A 146 -4.37 9.51 -7.63
N SER A 147 -4.64 9.33 -8.92
CA SER A 147 -4.76 8.02 -9.58
C SER A 147 -3.37 7.47 -9.95
N ASN A 148 -2.56 7.13 -8.93
CA ASN A 148 -1.15 6.76 -9.10
C ASN A 148 -0.94 5.58 -10.08
N PHE A 149 -1.83 4.59 -10.05
CA PHE A 149 -1.72 3.42 -10.93
C PHE A 149 -1.97 3.76 -12.40
N GLU A 150 -2.99 4.57 -12.68
CA GLU A 150 -3.30 4.98 -14.05
C GLU A 150 -2.24 5.95 -14.60
N ALA A 151 -1.71 6.83 -13.74
CA ALA A 151 -0.57 7.68 -14.08
C ALA A 151 0.67 6.84 -14.43
N ALA A 152 0.99 5.81 -13.64
CA ALA A 152 2.11 4.90 -13.92
C ALA A 152 1.94 4.17 -15.26
N LEU A 153 0.72 3.75 -15.62
CA LEU A 153 0.45 3.14 -16.94
C LEU A 153 0.73 4.11 -18.09
N CYS A 154 0.35 5.39 -17.97
CA CYS A 154 0.66 6.41 -18.97
C CYS A 154 2.18 6.64 -19.11
N PHE A 155 2.91 6.74 -17.99
CA PHE A 155 4.36 6.88 -18.04
C PHE A 155 5.07 5.64 -18.60
N TYR A 156 4.56 4.43 -18.34
CA TYR A 156 5.03 3.19 -18.96
C TYR A 156 4.84 3.22 -20.49
N LYS A 157 3.66 3.64 -20.97
CA LYS A 157 3.37 3.80 -22.40
C LYS A 157 4.30 4.82 -23.06
N ALA A 158 4.58 5.94 -22.38
CA ALA A 158 5.54 6.93 -22.83
C ALA A 158 6.98 6.38 -22.92
N LEU A 159 7.40 5.56 -21.95
CA LEU A 159 8.72 4.90 -21.98
C LEU A 159 8.88 3.98 -23.19
N LYS A 160 7.83 3.27 -23.60
CA LYS A 160 7.86 2.31 -24.71
C LYS A 160 8.11 2.96 -26.08
N VAL A 161 7.64 4.18 -26.28
CA VAL A 161 7.82 4.90 -27.55
C VAL A 161 9.08 5.76 -27.57
N TYR A 162 9.77 5.91 -26.43
CA TYR A 162 10.93 6.77 -26.29
C TYR A 162 12.24 6.06 -26.73
N PRO A 163 13.14 6.73 -27.48
CA PRO A 163 14.36 6.08 -28.00
C PRO A 163 15.35 5.62 -26.93
N SER A 164 15.43 6.35 -25.80
CA SER A 164 16.36 6.09 -24.70
C SER A 164 15.62 6.10 -23.35
N PRO A 165 14.96 4.99 -22.96
CA PRO A 165 14.11 4.98 -21.78
C PRO A 165 14.88 5.23 -20.47
N ALA A 166 16.20 4.97 -20.46
CA ALA A 166 17.06 5.26 -19.31
C ALA A 166 17.15 6.76 -19.02
N ASP A 167 17.26 7.61 -20.05
CA ASP A 167 17.35 9.06 -19.88
C ASP A 167 16.03 9.62 -19.36
N LEU A 168 14.90 9.14 -19.90
CA LEU A 168 13.57 9.57 -19.49
C LEU A 168 13.28 9.24 -18.01
N ILE A 169 13.73 8.09 -17.53
CA ILE A 169 13.64 7.72 -16.11
C ILE A 169 14.36 8.72 -15.21
N THR A 170 15.52 9.25 -15.61
CA THR A 170 16.25 10.24 -14.79
C THR A 170 15.49 11.56 -14.61
N ILE A 171 14.59 11.87 -15.55
CA ILE A 171 13.70 13.03 -15.46
C ILE A 171 12.53 12.69 -14.53
N TYR A 172 11.93 11.51 -14.69
CA TYR A 172 10.83 11.06 -13.84
C TYR A 172 11.21 10.92 -12.37
N ASP A 173 12.44 10.49 -12.06
CA ASP A 173 12.95 10.43 -10.68
C ASP A 173 12.91 11.80 -9.97
N LYS A 174 12.92 12.90 -10.73
CA LYS A 174 12.90 14.28 -10.20
C LYS A 174 11.52 14.90 -10.16
N THR A 175 10.63 14.54 -11.09
CA THR A 175 9.35 15.24 -11.31
C THR A 175 8.14 14.42 -10.90
N VAL A 176 8.23 13.10 -10.93
CA VAL A 176 7.13 12.17 -10.63
C VAL A 176 7.21 11.77 -9.16
N SER A 177 6.04 11.61 -8.53
CA SER A 177 5.96 11.25 -7.11
C SER A 177 6.39 9.79 -6.86
N LYS A 178 7.03 9.54 -5.72
CA LYS A 178 7.53 8.20 -5.36
C LYS A 178 6.48 7.07 -5.46
N PRO A 179 5.21 7.24 -5.06
CA PRO A 179 4.19 6.19 -5.21
C PRO A 179 3.96 5.77 -6.67
N VAL A 180 4.08 6.69 -7.61
CA VAL A 180 3.94 6.39 -9.05
C VAL A 180 5.20 5.70 -9.57
N LEU A 181 6.39 6.13 -9.13
CA LEU A 181 7.66 5.49 -9.51
C LEU A 181 7.77 4.06 -8.99
N ASP A 182 7.31 3.78 -7.77
CA ASP A 182 7.29 2.42 -7.20
C ASP A 182 6.42 1.49 -8.07
N LEU A 183 5.23 1.94 -8.50
CA LEU A 183 4.35 1.20 -9.42
C LEU A 183 4.94 1.06 -10.82
N LEU A 184 5.59 2.11 -11.33
CA LEU A 184 6.26 2.09 -12.63
C LEU A 184 7.40 1.06 -12.63
N ALA A 185 8.17 0.97 -11.54
CA ALA A 185 9.22 -0.04 -11.39
C ALA A 185 8.65 -1.48 -11.43
N GLU A 186 7.48 -1.72 -10.83
CA GLU A 186 6.79 -3.01 -10.94
C GLU A 186 6.33 -3.31 -12.37
N MET A 187 5.84 -2.31 -13.11
CA MET A 187 5.45 -2.46 -14.52
C MET A 187 6.65 -2.77 -15.42
N ILE A 188 7.79 -2.09 -15.19
CA ILE A 188 9.05 -2.34 -15.88
C ILE A 188 9.54 -3.75 -15.57
N ALA A 189 9.51 -4.19 -14.32
CA ALA A 189 9.92 -5.54 -13.93
C ALA A 189 9.03 -6.65 -14.53
N ALA A 190 7.78 -6.33 -14.86
CA ALA A 190 6.88 -7.23 -15.57
C ALA A 190 7.17 -7.32 -17.08
N ASP A 191 7.95 -6.40 -17.64
CA ASP A 191 8.21 -6.29 -19.07
C ASP A 191 9.70 -6.49 -19.41
N GLU A 192 10.04 -7.72 -19.79
CA GLU A 192 11.42 -8.13 -20.11
C GLU A 192 12.03 -7.42 -21.32
N GLU A 193 11.19 -6.81 -22.17
CA GLU A 193 11.63 -6.08 -23.36
C GLU A 193 12.19 -4.69 -23.01
N LEU A 194 11.74 -4.08 -21.90
CA LEU A 194 12.18 -2.75 -21.49
C LEU A 194 13.39 -2.85 -20.55
N GLN A 195 14.59 -2.98 -21.13
CA GLN A 195 15.85 -2.98 -20.38
C GLN A 195 16.28 -1.57 -20.00
N VAL A 196 15.67 -1.03 -18.97
CA VAL A 196 16.20 0.11 -18.23
C VAL A 196 17.10 -0.41 -17.12
N GLY A 197 18.27 0.21 -16.94
CA GLY A 197 19.33 -0.20 -16.00
C GLY A 197 18.88 -0.25 -14.52
N PRO A 198 19.76 -0.11 -13.52
CA PRO A 198 19.48 -0.46 -12.11
C PRO A 198 18.33 0.30 -11.40
N PHE A 199 17.52 1.09 -12.09
CA PHE A 199 16.31 1.75 -11.57
C PHE A 199 15.35 0.76 -10.87
N ALA A 200 15.21 -0.47 -11.36
CA ALA A 200 14.36 -1.50 -10.75
C ALA A 200 14.95 -2.14 -9.46
N GLY A 201 16.18 -1.77 -9.07
CA GLY A 201 16.92 -2.40 -7.97
C GLY A 201 16.73 -1.76 -6.59
N SER A 202 16.07 -0.61 -6.49
CA SER A 202 15.80 0.05 -5.20
C SER A 202 14.39 -0.24 -4.69
N ALA A 203 13.90 -1.46 -4.90
CA ALA A 203 12.72 -1.96 -4.22
C ALA A 203 13.02 -2.02 -2.72
N SER A 204 12.34 -1.17 -1.97
CA SER A 204 12.34 -1.08 -0.52
C SER A 204 12.49 -2.44 0.15
N ASP A 205 13.71 -2.72 0.64
CA ASP A 205 14.02 -3.81 1.56
C ASP A 205 13.16 -3.64 2.81
N SER A 206 11.94 -4.18 2.74
CA SER A 206 11.05 -4.30 3.87
C SER A 206 11.58 -5.48 4.70
N GLY A 207 12.67 -5.22 5.41
CA GLY A 207 13.33 -6.13 6.32
C GLY A 207 12.39 -6.57 7.43
N ILE A 208 11.56 -7.56 7.15
CA ILE A 208 10.94 -8.40 8.18
C ILE A 208 12.01 -9.37 8.67
N ALA A 209 12.81 -8.88 9.62
CA ALA A 209 13.77 -9.70 10.35
C ALA A 209 13.06 -10.94 10.90
N GLY A 210 13.43 -12.10 10.37
CA GLY A 210 13.03 -13.40 10.85
C GLY A 210 13.43 -13.53 12.31
N VAL A 211 12.46 -13.45 13.21
CA VAL A 211 12.66 -13.73 14.63
C VAL A 211 12.96 -15.23 14.75
N PRO A 212 14.15 -15.63 15.23
CA PRO A 212 14.49 -17.03 15.46
C PRO A 212 13.53 -17.61 16.51
N LEU A 213 13.01 -18.80 16.23
CA LEU A 213 12.14 -19.56 17.12
C LEU A 213 13.03 -20.59 17.84
N ASP A 214 13.40 -20.29 19.08
CA ASP A 214 13.81 -21.28 20.09
C ASP A 214 12.98 -21.08 21.37
#